data_AF-A0A399WGA2-F1
#
_entry.id   AF-A0A399WGA2-F1
#
_cell.length_a   1.000
_cell.length_b   1.000
_cell.length_c   1.000
_cell.angle_alpha   90.00
_cell.angle_beta   90.00
_cell.angle_gamma   90.00
#
_symmetry.space_group_name_H-M   'P 1'
#
loop_
_entity.id
_entity.type
_entity.pdbx_description
1 polymer ?
#
loop_
_entity_poly.entity_id
_entity_poly.type
_entity_poly.pdbx_seq_one_letter_code
_entity_poly.pdbx_strand_id
1 'polypeptide(L)'
;MKVREVFLLKEAVSDIEEGRIFYDKKENGVGDYFFYSLISDLESLKLYAGMHNKKSGFYRAFSKRFPFAIYYEVENDIVKVIAVLDMRRNPSWIREKLKNRKS
;
A
#
# COMPACT_ATOMS: atom_id res chain seq x y z
N MET A 1 5.74 -23.01 1.18
CA MET A 1 5.17 -21.64 1.10
C MET A 1 5.15 -21.24 -0.36
N LYS A 2 4.00 -20.82 -0.92
CA LYS A 2 3.92 -20.43 -2.33
C LYS A 2 4.28 -18.95 -2.45
N VAL A 3 5.37 -18.66 -3.17
CA VAL A 3 5.75 -17.28 -3.48
C VAL A 3 4.71 -16.72 -4.45
N ARG A 4 4.16 -15.55 -4.12
CA ARG A 4 3.14 -14.87 -4.94
C ARG A 4 3.75 -13.76 -5.78
N GLU A 5 3.14 -13.47 -6.91
CA GLU A 5 3.44 -12.26 -7.66
C GLU A 5 2.68 -11.07 -7.05
N VAL A 6 3.28 -9.88 -7.09
CA VAL A 6 2.68 -8.65 -6.56
C VAL A 6 2.48 -7.68 -7.70
N PHE A 7 1.23 -7.32 -7.97
CA PHE A 7 0.87 -6.37 -9.01
C PHE A 7 0.28 -5.12 -8.38
N LEU A 8 0.76 -3.96 -8.78
CA LEU A 8 0.25 -2.67 -8.33
C LEU A 8 -0.72 -2.13 -9.37
N LEU A 9 -1.91 -1.73 -8.92
CA LEU A 9 -2.79 -0.91 -9.75
C LEU A 9 -2.15 0.46 -9.98
N LYS A 10 -2.51 1.10 -11.10
CA LYS A 10 -2.01 2.43 -11.46
C LYS A 10 -2.25 3.44 -10.34
N GLU A 11 -3.40 3.34 -9.69
CA GLU A 11 -3.77 4.18 -8.56
C GLU A 11 -2.86 3.97 -7.34
N ALA A 12 -2.43 2.73 -7.08
CA ALA A 12 -1.49 2.44 -6.00
C ALA A 12 -0.10 3.00 -6.30
N VAL A 13 0.36 2.93 -7.57
CA VAL A 13 1.60 3.59 -8.01
C VAL A 13 1.51 5.10 -7.80
N SER A 14 0.38 5.71 -8.17
CA SER A 14 0.14 7.14 -7.93
C SER A 14 0.18 7.50 -6.45
N ASP A 15 -0.40 6.66 -5.56
CA ASP A 15 -0.36 6.95 -4.12
C ASP A 15 1.08 6.92 -3.57
N ILE A 16 1.92 5.99 -4.06
CA ILE A 16 3.34 5.90 -3.67
C ILE A 16 4.09 7.15 -4.15
N GLU A 17 3.87 7.59 -5.38
CA GLU A 17 4.53 8.78 -5.92
C GLU A 17 4.10 10.05 -5.16
N GLU A 18 2.81 10.21 -4.88
CA GLU A 18 2.30 11.30 -4.03
C GLU A 18 2.96 11.29 -2.64
N GLY A 19 3.12 10.10 -2.05
CA GLY A 19 3.81 9.94 -0.76
C GLY A 19 5.29 10.30 -0.82
N ARG A 20 6.00 9.87 -1.86
CA ARG A 20 7.43 10.18 -2.08
C ARG A 20 7.63 11.69 -2.18
N ILE A 21 6.85 12.36 -3.05
CA ILE A 21 6.90 13.81 -3.23
C ILE A 21 6.57 14.55 -1.93
N PHE A 22 5.59 14.07 -1.16
CA PHE A 22 5.23 14.67 0.12
C PHE A 22 6.38 14.63 1.12
N TYR A 23 7.08 13.50 1.23
CA TYR A 23 8.18 13.34 2.18
C TYR A 23 9.45 14.07 1.74
N ASP A 24 9.74 14.11 0.44
CA ASP A 24 10.91 14.83 -0.09
C ASP A 24 10.80 16.35 0.13
N LYS A 25 9.58 16.89 0.04
CA LYS A 25 9.29 18.30 0.38
C LYS A 25 9.54 18.65 1.85
N LYS A 26 9.53 17.66 2.76
CA LYS A 26 9.78 17.91 4.19
C LYS A 26 11.27 17.96 4.49
N GLU A 27 12.01 17.05 3.90
CA GLU A 27 13.46 16.97 4.03
C GLU A 27 14.00 16.17 2.84
N ASN A 28 15.00 16.75 2.17
CA ASN A 28 15.61 16.18 0.98
C ASN A 28 16.10 14.74 1.26
N GLY A 29 15.70 13.79 0.43
CA GLY A 29 16.09 12.38 0.55
C GLY A 29 15.16 11.52 1.42
N VAL A 30 14.27 12.13 2.22
CA VAL A 30 13.26 11.36 2.98
C VAL A 30 12.21 10.75 2.03
N GLY A 31 11.94 11.37 0.87
CA GLY A 31 11.11 10.78 -0.16
C GLY A 31 11.66 9.45 -0.67
N ASP A 32 12.96 9.37 -0.92
CA ASP A 32 13.61 8.13 -1.36
C ASP A 32 13.60 7.07 -0.26
N TYR A 33 13.85 7.48 0.99
CA TYR A 33 13.74 6.57 2.13
C TYR A 33 12.31 6.00 2.29
N PHE A 34 11.29 6.84 2.07
CA PHE A 34 9.89 6.42 2.00
C PHE A 34 9.65 5.39 0.90
N PHE A 35 10.12 5.68 -0.32
CA PHE A 35 9.96 4.80 -1.46
C PHE A 35 10.58 3.43 -1.21
N TYR A 36 11.86 3.38 -0.83
CA TYR A 36 12.56 2.11 -0.57
C TYR A 36 11.95 1.31 0.59
N SER A 37 11.46 2.00 1.63
CA SER A 37 10.75 1.34 2.74
C SER A 37 9.46 0.67 2.26
N LEU A 38 8.66 1.35 1.42
CA LEU A 38 7.43 0.78 0.86
C LEU A 38 7.69 -0.36 -0.11
N ILE A 39 8.73 -0.29 -0.94
CA ILE A 39 9.11 -1.40 -1.82
C ILE A 39 9.43 -2.65 -0.98
N SER A 40 10.21 -2.51 0.10
CA SER A 40 10.49 -3.63 1.01
C SER A 40 9.22 -4.22 1.64
N ASP A 41 8.27 -3.36 2.04
CA ASP A 41 6.99 -3.80 2.58
C ASP A 41 6.13 -4.54 1.52
N LEU A 42 6.11 -4.05 0.28
CA LEU A 42 5.41 -4.70 -0.85
C LEU A 42 6.03 -6.06 -1.19
N GLU A 43 7.36 -6.17 -1.19
CA GLU A 43 8.03 -7.45 -1.43
C GLU A 43 7.72 -8.47 -0.34
N SER A 44 7.55 -8.04 0.91
CA SER A 44 7.17 -8.93 2.01
C SER A 44 5.78 -9.58 1.81
N LEU A 45 4.90 -8.97 1.01
CA LEU A 45 3.60 -9.54 0.67
C LEU A 45 3.72 -10.84 -0.14
N LYS A 46 4.82 -11.05 -0.88
CA LYS A 46 5.09 -12.31 -1.57
C LYS A 46 5.06 -13.51 -0.62
N LEU A 47 5.34 -13.28 0.67
CA LEU A 47 5.43 -14.30 1.71
C LEU A 47 4.19 -14.33 2.63
N TYR A 48 3.70 -13.16 3.05
CA TYR A 48 2.71 -13.04 4.13
C TYR A 48 1.33 -12.54 3.68
N ALA A 49 1.10 -12.38 2.37
CA ALA A 49 -0.21 -11.98 1.87
C ALA A 49 -1.32 -12.98 2.26
N GLY A 50 -2.47 -12.44 2.66
CA GLY A 50 -3.64 -13.21 3.10
C GLY A 50 -3.73 -13.45 4.61
N MET A 51 -2.66 -13.19 5.38
CA MET A 51 -2.65 -13.33 6.85
C MET A 51 -3.09 -12.05 7.58
N HIS A 52 -3.23 -10.94 6.85
CA HIS A 52 -3.54 -9.65 7.43
C HIS A 52 -5.04 -9.48 7.69
N ASN A 53 -5.42 -8.59 8.61
CA ASN A 53 -6.84 -8.31 8.84
C ASN A 53 -7.44 -7.54 7.67
N LYS A 54 -8.71 -7.83 7.36
CA LYS A 54 -9.45 -7.09 6.33
C LYS A 54 -10.06 -5.79 6.88
N LYS A 55 -10.02 -4.73 6.08
CA LYS A 55 -10.73 -3.46 6.35
C LYS A 55 -11.29 -2.92 5.04
N SER A 56 -12.56 -2.52 5.06
CA SER A 56 -13.27 -2.03 3.87
C SER A 56 -13.30 -3.03 2.69
N GLY A 57 -13.24 -4.33 2.98
CA GLY A 57 -13.24 -5.41 1.98
C GLY A 57 -11.87 -5.94 1.57
N PHE A 58 -10.79 -5.20 1.84
CA PHE A 58 -9.43 -5.54 1.40
C PHE A 58 -8.58 -6.03 2.56
N TYR A 59 -7.58 -6.88 2.29
CA TYR A 59 -6.50 -7.12 3.25
C TYR A 59 -5.73 -5.82 3.48
N ARG A 60 -5.30 -5.58 4.72
CA ARG A 60 -4.57 -4.35 5.08
C ARG A 60 -3.28 -4.68 5.82
N ALA A 61 -2.14 -4.39 5.18
CA ALA A 61 -0.83 -4.39 5.83
C ALA A 61 -0.41 -2.95 6.16
N PHE A 62 0.26 -2.74 7.29
CA PHE A 62 0.84 -1.45 7.63
C PHE A 62 2.29 -1.39 7.18
N SER A 63 2.72 -0.23 6.67
CA SER A 63 4.14 0.00 6.44
C SER A 63 4.88 -0.01 7.78
N LYS A 64 6.10 -0.55 7.78
CA LYS A 64 6.92 -0.69 8.99
C LYS A 64 7.49 0.64 9.49
N ARG A 65 7.74 1.57 8.56
CA ARG A 65 8.48 2.82 8.84
C ARG A 65 7.62 4.07 8.72
N PHE A 66 6.59 4.02 7.89
CA PHE A 66 5.75 5.17 7.60
C PHE A 66 4.30 4.91 8.02
N PRO A 67 3.53 5.96 8.37
CA PRO A 67 2.13 5.82 8.78
C PRO A 67 1.22 5.57 7.57
N PHE A 68 1.54 4.57 6.76
CA PHE A 68 0.85 4.19 5.54
C PHE A 68 0.31 2.77 5.65
N ALA A 69 -0.77 2.49 4.94
CA ALA A 69 -1.33 1.15 4.84
C ALA A 69 -1.44 0.72 3.37
N ILE A 70 -1.03 -0.52 3.10
CA ILE A 70 -1.14 -1.19 1.82
C ILE A 70 -2.42 -2.02 1.84
N TYR A 71 -3.35 -1.69 0.93
CA TYR A 71 -4.61 -2.39 0.74
C TYR A 71 -4.51 -3.29 -0.49
N TYR A 72 -4.81 -4.58 -0.33
CA TYR A 72 -4.65 -5.56 -1.39
C TYR A 72 -5.68 -6.68 -1.33
N GLU A 73 -5.79 -7.41 -2.43
CA GLU A 73 -6.53 -8.66 -2.57
C GLU A 73 -5.59 -9.80 -2.95
N VAL A 74 -6.02 -11.03 -2.70
CA VAL A 74 -5.29 -12.24 -3.10
C VAL A 74 -6.24 -13.07 -3.94
N GLU A 75 -5.87 -13.31 -5.20
CA GLU A 75 -6.64 -14.11 -6.15
C GLU A 75 -5.67 -14.92 -7.02
N ASN A 76 -5.88 -16.23 -7.19
CA ASN A 76 -5.05 -17.11 -8.03
C ASN A 76 -3.52 -16.97 -7.79
N ASP A 77 -3.12 -16.85 -6.52
CA ASP A 77 -1.73 -16.62 -6.09
C ASP A 77 -1.09 -15.29 -6.55
N ILE A 78 -1.93 -14.34 -6.96
CA ILE A 78 -1.54 -12.97 -7.25
C ILE A 78 -1.98 -12.06 -6.09
N VAL A 79 -1.07 -11.24 -5.61
CA VAL A 79 -1.34 -10.14 -4.70
C VAL A 79 -1.60 -8.88 -5.52
N LYS A 80 -2.86 -8.46 -5.58
CA LYS A 80 -3.26 -7.24 -6.31
C LYS A 80 -3.35 -6.07 -5.34
N VAL A 81 -2.41 -5.14 -5.41
CA VAL A 81 -2.35 -3.96 -4.55
C VAL A 81 -3.25 -2.86 -5.12
N ILE A 82 -4.30 -2.54 -4.37
CA ILE A 82 -5.37 -1.62 -4.75
C ILE A 82 -5.05 -0.18 -4.37
N ALA A 83 -4.39 0.03 -3.22
CA ALA A 83 -4.05 1.35 -2.72
C ALA A 83 -2.90 1.32 -1.70
N VAL A 84 -2.15 2.42 -1.60
CA VAL A 84 -1.12 2.63 -0.57
C VAL A 84 -1.34 3.98 0.09
N LEU A 85 -2.11 4.02 1.17
CA LEU A 85 -2.70 5.27 1.67
C LEU A 85 -2.07 5.75 2.98
N ASP A 86 -1.92 7.07 3.12
CA ASP A 86 -1.53 7.72 4.38
C ASP A 86 -2.65 7.63 5.42
N MET A 87 -2.36 6.97 6.55
CA MET A 87 -3.32 6.73 7.65
C MET A 87 -3.56 7.94 8.55
N ARG A 88 -2.83 9.04 8.34
CA ARG A 88 -3.09 10.32 9.02
C ARG A 88 -4.21 11.12 8.35
N ARG A 89 -4.61 10.76 7.13
CA ARG A 89 -5.73 11.41 6.43
C ARG A 89 -7.07 11.06 7.08
N ASN A 90 -8.09 11.87 6.79
CA ASN A 90 -9.44 11.65 7.30
C ASN A 90 -9.92 10.21 6.98
N PRO A 91 -10.41 9.43 7.97
CA PRO A 91 -10.90 8.08 7.75
C PRO A 91 -12.00 7.95 6.70
N SER A 92 -12.85 8.98 6.54
CA SER A 92 -13.87 9.02 5.48
C SER A 92 -13.26 9.10 4.09
N TRP A 93 -12.21 9.90 3.90
CA TRP A 93 -11.47 10.00 2.64
C TRP A 93 -10.85 8.66 2.24
N ILE A 94 -10.27 7.94 3.22
CA ILE A 94 -9.70 6.59 3.00
C ILE A 94 -10.79 5.62 2.54
N ARG A 95 -11.95 5.61 3.21
CA ARG A 95 -13.07 4.73 2.84
C ARG A 95 -13.59 5.05 1.44
N GLU A 96 -13.70 6.31 1.08
CA GLU A 96 -14.17 6.74 -0.24
C GLU A 96 -13.19 6.34 -1.35
N LYS A 97 -11.89 6.58 -1.16
CA LYS A 97 -10.84 6.12 -2.09
C LYS A 97 -10.91 4.61 -2.33
N LEU A 98 -11.07 3.83 -1.25
CA LEU A 98 -11.17 2.37 -1.36
C LEU A 98 -12.47 1.92 -2.02
N LYS A 99 -13.60 2.62 -1.78
CA LYS A 99 -14.87 2.33 -2.44
C LYS A 99 -14.78 2.56 -3.96
N ASN A 100 -14.15 3.65 -4.38
CA ASN A 100 -14.02 4.00 -5.80
C ASN A 100 -13.01 3.12 -6.56
N ARG A 101 -12.15 2.39 -5.84
CA ARG A 101 -11.15 1.46 -6.40
C ARG A 101 -11.53 0.00 -6.20
N LYS A 102 -12.70 -0.25 -5.61
CA LYS A 102 -13.25 -1.59 -5.50
C LYS A 102 -13.81 -1.97 -6.86
N SER A 103 -13.20 -3.00 -7.47
CA SER A 103 -13.68 -3.57 -8.72
C SER A 103 -15.01 -4.29 -8.54
#